data_AF-A0AAC9HTD8-F1
#
_entry.id   AF-A0AAC9HTD8-F1
#
_cell.length_a   1.000
_cell.length_b   1.000
_cell.length_c   1.000
_cell.angle_alpha   90.00
_cell.angle_beta   90.00
_cell.angle_gamma   90.00
#
_symmetry.space_group_name_H-M   'P 1'
#
loop_
_entity.id
_entity.type
_entity.pdbx_description
1 polymer ?
#
loop_
_entity_poly.entity_id
_entity_poly.type
_entity_poly.pdbx_seq_one_letter_code
_entity_poly.pdbx_strand_id
1 'polypeptide(L)'
;MPKLSARAGSDEPVSSAEQPAPGSSASDVGADPPDTSESGDTTGLRARAESADPNESSAAAETPGQTDPPSPGEPGPPQPPAAPPPPAAPEPPVPLAAPEPSAESDATGDSSVVDEQQASERAQPDWDGFPDVLRGRLAELAASALGEMKPLEIPRPLRPVAKFTPAKRARLGRAPLLAELRSSTAFRTAVLRWADRNRPAAVDVDAQDPIVRAVASVLAADESAAERVGAVSRQAEDSRLRAERDAALAQVQRLTEELEQLRSENGAVRAAVEQARAESEEDLEKLRRRLREQGVRVRDAKDASAAAIAELEQIRAASSEAVRELTLQRDRERDRADAERARAKRAMADAESARQSAREARQADEVRLSLLVDTLDGAVLGLRRELAIGGGGGPRPADLVGGASTGQVMAGRVEDPAALDRLLALPTVHLVVDGYNVTKTGYPELTLASQRERLAAQLGALAARTGAEVTVVFDGADVVSVPAVVSRGTRVLFSDPGVLADDVIRALVAAEPEGRPVVVATSDRAVADSVRRRGAHPVPSVILLARLSRI
;
A
#
# COMPACT_ATOMS: atom_id res chain seq x y z
N MET A 1 19.13 68.74 -0.93
CA MET A 1 19.63 70.05 -1.40
C MET A 1 21.16 69.99 -1.38
N PRO A 2 21.94 70.31 -2.44
CA PRO A 2 21.75 70.36 -3.91
C PRO A 2 22.49 69.17 -4.62
N LYS A 3 22.04 68.57 -5.75
CA LYS A 3 21.96 68.93 -7.20
C LYS A 3 23.29 68.93 -8.00
N LEU A 4 23.37 68.03 -9.01
CA LEU A 4 23.78 68.21 -10.43
C LEU A 4 23.69 66.82 -11.15
N SER A 5 22.70 66.57 -12.03
CA SER A 5 22.73 66.55 -13.52
C SER A 5 23.75 65.54 -14.14
N ALA A 6 23.47 64.70 -15.15
CA ALA A 6 22.41 64.61 -16.16
C ALA A 6 22.48 63.26 -16.92
N ARG A 7 21.36 62.74 -17.48
CA ARG A 7 21.24 62.21 -18.87
C ARG A 7 19.80 61.77 -19.18
N ALA A 8 19.35 62.04 -20.40
CA ALA A 8 17.99 61.82 -20.93
C ALA A 8 17.97 60.83 -22.11
N GLY A 9 16.78 60.27 -22.38
CA GLY A 9 16.36 59.54 -23.59
C GLY A 9 15.77 58.15 -23.23
N SER A 10 14.47 57.87 -23.20
CA SER A 10 13.29 58.03 -24.09
C SER A 10 12.84 56.70 -24.71
N ASP A 11 11.58 56.37 -24.38
CA ASP A 11 10.52 55.62 -25.09
C ASP A 11 10.43 54.08 -25.13
N GLU A 12 9.23 53.64 -24.73
CA GLU A 12 8.60 52.31 -24.72
C GLU A 12 8.30 51.76 -26.12
N PRO A 13 7.90 50.47 -26.20
CA PRO A 13 6.74 50.16 -27.03
C PRO A 13 5.68 49.24 -26.39
N VAL A 14 4.45 49.48 -26.85
CA VAL A 14 3.17 48.85 -26.49
C VAL A 14 2.98 47.50 -27.17
N SER A 15 2.35 46.58 -26.44
CA SER A 15 1.96 45.21 -26.82
C SER A 15 0.62 45.18 -27.59
N SER A 16 0.54 44.36 -28.64
CA SER A 16 -0.71 43.95 -29.29
C SER A 16 -0.63 42.49 -29.72
N ALA A 17 -1.74 41.79 -29.49
CA ALA A 17 -1.94 40.35 -29.66
C ALA A 17 -2.39 39.99 -31.07
N GLU A 18 -2.07 38.77 -31.53
CA GLU A 18 -2.73 38.13 -32.67
C GLU A 18 -2.70 36.59 -32.54
N GLN A 19 -3.84 35.94 -32.81
CA GLN A 19 -4.06 34.48 -32.83
C GLN A 19 -3.51 33.83 -34.13
N PRO A 20 -3.41 32.49 -34.26
CA PRO A 20 -4.54 31.70 -34.84
C PRO A 20 -4.67 30.21 -34.36
N ALA A 21 -5.74 29.54 -34.83
CA ALA A 21 -6.22 28.14 -34.59
C ALA A 21 -5.48 27.06 -35.44
N PRO A 22 -5.94 25.80 -35.70
CA PRO A 22 -6.92 24.85 -35.06
C PRO A 22 -6.43 23.35 -34.93
N GLY A 23 -7.24 22.44 -34.32
CA GLY A 23 -7.26 20.99 -34.69
C GLY A 23 -7.55 19.92 -33.61
N SER A 24 -8.71 19.21 -33.72
CA SER A 24 -9.05 17.76 -33.54
C SER A 24 -8.20 16.86 -32.59
N SER A 25 -8.65 15.89 -31.76
CA SER A 25 -9.84 15.01 -31.69
C SER A 25 -9.77 14.08 -30.45
N ALA A 26 -10.93 13.53 -30.06
CA ALA A 26 -11.21 12.25 -29.35
C ALA A 26 -10.86 12.12 -27.85
N SER A 27 -11.87 12.07 -26.95
CA SER A 27 -12.65 10.89 -26.48
C SER A 27 -11.96 10.08 -25.37
N ASP A 28 -12.47 10.17 -24.13
CA ASP A 28 -13.24 9.10 -23.45
C ASP A 28 -12.93 8.93 -21.94
N VAL A 29 -14.02 8.92 -21.15
CA VAL A 29 -14.32 8.28 -19.85
C VAL A 29 -13.41 8.49 -18.61
N GLY A 30 -14.05 8.93 -17.51
CA GLY A 30 -13.65 8.53 -16.14
C GLY A 30 -13.91 9.52 -15.01
N ALA A 31 -15.15 9.60 -14.50
CA ALA A 31 -15.53 10.15 -13.18
C ALA A 31 -16.80 9.38 -12.75
N ASP A 32 -17.10 8.97 -11.52
CA ASP A 32 -16.50 9.08 -10.18
C ASP A 32 -17.23 7.99 -9.32
N PRO A 33 -16.86 7.73 -8.05
CA PRO A 33 -17.39 6.69 -7.16
C PRO A 33 -18.51 7.25 -6.24
N PRO A 34 -18.75 6.76 -4.99
CA PRO A 34 -18.95 5.42 -4.42
C PRO A 34 -20.30 5.31 -3.65
N ASP A 35 -20.70 4.12 -3.16
CA ASP A 35 -21.09 3.95 -1.74
C ASP A 35 -21.29 2.47 -1.31
N THR A 36 -21.13 2.30 0.00
CA THR A 36 -21.37 1.20 0.97
C THR A 36 -22.78 0.54 0.89
N SER A 37 -23.18 -0.56 1.52
CA SER A 37 -22.84 -1.25 2.78
C SER A 37 -23.51 -2.66 2.87
N GLU A 38 -22.95 -3.50 3.75
CA GLU A 38 -23.60 -4.41 4.73
C GLU A 38 -24.33 -5.73 4.41
N SER A 39 -24.13 -6.64 5.40
CA SER A 39 -24.85 -7.88 5.78
C SER A 39 -24.63 -9.10 4.86
N GLY A 40 -24.31 -10.30 5.34
CA GLY A 40 -24.32 -10.91 6.67
C GLY A 40 -24.85 -12.32 6.48
N ASP A 41 -24.11 -13.38 6.86
CA ASP A 41 -24.78 -14.60 7.29
C ASP A 41 -23.88 -15.58 8.04
N THR A 42 -24.55 -16.34 8.89
CA THR A 42 -24.06 -17.21 9.95
C THR A 42 -24.19 -18.70 9.56
N THR A 43 -23.71 -19.59 10.45
CA THR A 43 -23.93 -21.07 10.50
C THR A 43 -22.84 -21.90 9.79
N GLY A 44 -22.17 -22.92 10.38
CA GLY A 44 -22.21 -23.56 11.69
C GLY A 44 -21.50 -24.94 11.62
N LEU A 45 -21.19 -25.51 12.81
CA LEU A 45 -20.72 -26.90 13.12
C LEU A 45 -19.23 -27.21 12.85
N ARG A 46 -18.43 -27.89 13.69
CA ARG A 46 -18.60 -28.78 14.88
C ARG A 46 -17.20 -28.89 15.56
N ALA A 47 -17.04 -28.64 16.86
CA ALA A 47 -17.12 -29.57 18.01
C ALA A 47 -15.85 -30.37 18.37
N ARG A 48 -15.26 -30.05 19.55
CA ARG A 48 -14.74 -30.91 20.65
C ARG A 48 -13.71 -30.08 21.46
N ALA A 49 -14.02 -29.54 22.64
CA ALA A 49 -14.26 -30.15 23.94
C ALA A 49 -13.04 -30.90 24.51
N GLU A 50 -12.28 -30.25 25.39
CA GLU A 50 -11.83 -30.88 26.64
C GLU A 50 -11.52 -29.82 27.71
N SER A 51 -11.89 -30.17 28.93
CA SER A 51 -12.08 -29.40 30.16
C SER A 51 -10.92 -29.57 31.14
N ALA A 52 -10.62 -28.54 31.96
CA ALA A 52 -10.46 -28.65 33.42
C ALA A 52 -9.90 -27.35 34.05
N ASP A 53 -10.68 -26.76 34.96
CA ASP A 53 -10.30 -25.75 35.97
C ASP A 53 -9.58 -26.42 37.20
N PRO A 54 -9.37 -25.77 38.37
CA PRO A 54 -8.29 -24.82 38.65
C PRO A 54 -7.59 -25.06 40.04
N ASN A 55 -6.54 -24.27 40.32
CA ASN A 55 -6.14 -23.69 41.63
C ASN A 55 -5.79 -24.57 42.86
N GLU A 56 -4.56 -24.42 43.39
CA GLU A 56 -4.20 -24.28 44.83
C GLU A 56 -2.67 -24.04 44.94
N SER A 57 -2.22 -22.87 45.42
CA SER A 57 -1.81 -22.56 46.80
C SER A 57 -0.45 -23.12 47.26
N SER A 58 0.53 -22.23 47.47
CA SER A 58 1.47 -22.31 48.59
C SER A 58 2.10 -20.94 48.86
N ALA A 59 2.17 -20.60 50.15
CA ALA A 59 2.49 -19.30 50.72
C ALA A 59 3.71 -19.37 51.65
N ALA A 60 4.39 -18.23 51.87
CA ALA A 60 5.07 -17.75 53.10
C ALA A 60 6.14 -16.68 52.73
N ALA A 61 6.40 -15.58 53.43
CA ALA A 61 5.81 -14.89 54.58
C ALA A 61 6.47 -13.48 54.75
N GLU A 62 5.67 -12.52 55.25
CA GLU A 62 5.89 -11.30 56.07
C GLU A 62 7.23 -10.49 56.05
N THR A 63 7.30 -9.19 55.67
CA THR A 63 6.92 -7.87 56.33
C THR A 63 8.06 -7.24 57.19
N PRO A 64 8.22 -5.90 57.48
CA PRO A 64 7.95 -4.60 56.81
C PRO A 64 9.13 -3.54 56.80
N GLY A 65 8.99 -2.45 56.02
CA GLY A 65 9.03 -1.05 56.53
C GLY A 65 10.33 -0.21 56.62
N GLN A 66 10.30 0.97 55.96
CA GLN A 66 10.94 2.28 56.28
C GLN A 66 12.49 2.37 56.19
N THR A 67 13.16 3.34 55.55
CA THR A 67 12.98 4.81 55.36
C THR A 67 13.88 5.33 54.21
N ASP A 68 13.44 6.39 53.50
CA ASP A 68 14.27 7.27 52.65
C ASP A 68 15.49 7.87 53.40
N PRO A 69 16.62 8.23 52.71
CA PRO A 69 16.79 9.61 52.21
C PRO A 69 17.68 9.73 50.94
N PRO A 70 18.10 10.94 50.52
CA PRO A 70 17.62 11.66 49.34
C PRO A 70 18.50 11.48 48.07
N SER A 71 17.89 11.70 46.91
CA SER A 71 18.62 11.97 45.65
C SER A 71 19.44 13.26 45.77
N PRO A 72 20.65 13.27 45.19
CA PRO A 72 20.93 14.31 44.21
C PRO A 72 21.70 13.79 42.98
N GLY A 73 21.36 14.34 41.82
CA GLY A 73 22.28 14.44 40.69
C GLY A 73 21.97 13.51 39.52
N GLU A 74 21.43 14.11 38.47
CA GLU A 74 21.36 13.56 37.12
C GLU A 74 22.70 12.92 36.69
N PRO A 75 22.72 11.69 36.15
CA PRO A 75 23.86 11.25 35.35
C PRO A 75 23.72 11.91 33.97
N GLY A 76 24.65 12.82 33.65
CA GLY A 76 24.84 13.31 32.29
C GLY A 76 25.05 12.14 31.31
N PRO A 77 24.82 12.36 30.00
CA PRO A 77 24.83 11.29 29.01
C PRO A 77 26.19 10.56 28.99
N PRO A 78 26.20 9.24 28.73
CA PRO A 78 27.45 8.47 28.73
C PRO A 78 28.42 9.03 27.68
N GLN A 79 29.62 9.40 28.12
CA GLN A 79 30.73 9.67 27.20
C GLN A 79 31.00 8.42 26.35
N PRO A 80 31.21 8.56 25.03
CA PRO A 80 31.62 7.43 24.20
C PRO A 80 32.99 6.92 24.67
N PRO A 81 33.26 5.61 24.61
CA PRO A 81 34.56 5.06 24.97
C PRO A 81 35.65 5.68 24.10
N ALA A 82 36.74 6.10 24.74
CA ALA A 82 37.92 6.64 24.08
C ALA A 82 38.40 5.69 22.98
N ALA A 83 38.56 6.22 21.77
CA ALA A 83 39.09 5.51 20.63
C ALA A 83 40.49 4.95 20.96
N PRO A 84 40.82 3.72 20.52
CA PRO A 84 42.18 3.22 20.59
C PRO A 84 43.11 4.12 19.76
N PRO A 85 44.39 4.29 20.15
CA PRO A 85 45.32 5.12 19.40
C PRO A 85 45.50 4.57 17.99
N PRO A 86 45.69 5.44 16.97
CA PRO A 86 45.87 5.00 15.59
C PRO A 86 47.14 4.15 15.47
N PRO A 87 47.17 3.12 14.61
CA PRO A 87 48.40 2.43 14.28
C PRO A 87 49.38 3.43 13.66
N ALA A 88 50.63 3.35 14.10
CA ALA A 88 51.73 4.15 13.58
C ALA A 88 51.75 4.10 12.04
N ALA A 89 51.76 5.29 11.43
CA ALA A 89 51.95 5.42 10.00
C ALA A 89 53.29 4.78 9.60
N PRO A 90 53.36 4.04 8.47
CA PRO A 90 54.63 3.58 7.94
C PRO A 90 55.48 4.79 7.54
N GLU A 91 56.74 4.80 7.98
CA GLU A 91 57.74 5.77 7.60
C GLU A 91 57.83 5.89 6.06
N PRO A 92 58.02 7.09 5.50
CA PRO A 92 58.25 7.25 4.08
C PRO A 92 59.58 6.57 3.69
N PRO A 93 59.65 5.87 2.55
CA PRO A 93 60.92 5.32 2.09
C PRO A 93 61.89 6.46 1.79
N VAL A 94 63.06 6.38 2.42
CA VAL A 94 64.24 7.18 2.12
C VAL A 94 64.53 7.03 0.61
N PRO A 95 64.73 8.13 -0.16
CA PRO A 95 65.09 8.00 -1.56
C PRO A 95 66.46 7.35 -1.66
N LEU A 96 66.51 6.16 -2.29
CA LEU A 96 67.74 5.51 -2.69
C LEU A 96 68.44 6.43 -3.69
N ALA A 97 69.44 7.16 -3.21
CA ALA A 97 70.34 7.93 -4.04
C ALA A 97 70.93 7.01 -5.11
N ALA A 98 70.94 7.49 -6.35
CA ALA A 98 71.66 6.89 -7.45
C ALA A 98 73.11 6.61 -7.04
N PRO A 99 73.71 5.47 -7.43
CA PRO A 99 75.15 5.34 -7.35
C PRO A 99 75.74 6.23 -8.45
N GLU A 100 76.28 7.38 -8.05
CA GLU A 100 77.35 7.99 -8.83
C GLU A 100 78.58 7.06 -8.82
N PRO A 101 79.26 6.88 -9.96
CA PRO A 101 80.46 6.06 -10.04
C PRO A 101 81.65 6.84 -9.48
N SER A 102 81.89 6.72 -8.17
CA SER A 102 83.15 7.16 -7.58
C SER A 102 84.23 6.11 -7.81
N ALA A 103 85.11 6.46 -8.74
CA ALA A 103 86.52 6.14 -8.78
C ALA A 103 87.07 5.39 -7.57
N GLU A 104 87.48 4.15 -7.80
CA GLU A 104 88.58 3.53 -7.08
C GLU A 104 89.64 3.04 -8.09
N SER A 105 90.86 3.48 -7.81
CA SER A 105 92.14 2.88 -8.20
C SER A 105 92.45 2.77 -9.69
N ASP A 106 93.07 3.84 -10.20
CA ASP A 106 94.32 3.71 -10.96
C ASP A 106 95.26 2.73 -10.23
N ALA A 107 95.21 1.47 -10.64
CA ALA A 107 96.35 0.57 -10.59
C ALA A 107 96.88 0.51 -12.02
N THR A 108 97.70 1.50 -12.37
CA THR A 108 98.74 1.39 -13.39
C THR A 108 99.67 0.23 -13.03
N GLY A 109 99.23 -0.98 -13.37
CA GLY A 109 100.07 -2.15 -13.56
C GLY A 109 100.59 -2.08 -15.00
N ASP A 110 101.64 -1.27 -15.17
CA ASP A 110 102.56 -1.39 -16.29
C ASP A 110 103.15 -2.81 -16.28
N SER A 111 102.61 -3.68 -17.13
CA SER A 111 103.31 -4.88 -17.59
C SER A 111 103.30 -4.85 -19.11
N SER A 112 103.92 -3.81 -19.67
CA SER A 112 104.23 -3.74 -21.10
C SER A 112 105.68 -3.34 -21.37
N VAL A 113 106.63 -3.82 -20.57
CA VAL A 113 108.04 -3.79 -20.96
C VAL A 113 108.79 -4.97 -20.32
N VAL A 114 108.67 -6.19 -20.84
CA VAL A 114 109.79 -7.09 -21.19
C VAL A 114 109.20 -8.29 -21.95
N ASP A 115 109.25 -8.28 -23.27
CA ASP A 115 109.72 -9.43 -24.09
C ASP A 115 109.70 -9.05 -25.58
N GLU A 116 110.41 -7.98 -25.91
CA GLU A 116 110.79 -7.67 -27.30
C GLU A 116 112.10 -8.38 -27.70
N GLN A 117 112.53 -9.39 -26.94
CA GLN A 117 113.77 -10.12 -27.21
C GLN A 117 113.56 -11.64 -27.11
N GLN A 118 112.65 -12.16 -27.94
CA GLN A 118 112.69 -13.54 -28.43
C GLN A 118 111.91 -13.72 -29.75
N ALA A 119 111.91 -12.71 -30.63
CA ALA A 119 111.35 -12.82 -31.98
C ALA A 119 112.44 -13.23 -32.99
N SER A 120 112.84 -14.49 -32.95
CA SER A 120 113.41 -15.23 -34.11
C SER A 120 113.51 -16.74 -33.88
N GLU A 121 112.71 -17.30 -32.97
CA GLU A 121 112.40 -18.74 -32.96
C GLU A 121 110.96 -18.93 -33.44
N ARG A 122 110.81 -19.55 -34.61
CA ARG A 122 109.55 -19.88 -35.31
C ARG A 122 108.35 -19.99 -34.35
N ALA A 123 107.48 -18.96 -34.31
CA ALA A 123 106.31 -18.92 -33.43
C ALA A 123 105.36 -20.08 -33.77
N GLN A 124 105.44 -21.17 -33.01
CA GLN A 124 104.57 -22.32 -33.21
C GLN A 124 103.15 -21.93 -32.77
N PRO A 125 102.11 -22.26 -33.56
CA PRO A 125 100.74 -21.96 -33.17
C PRO A 125 100.40 -22.69 -31.86
N ASP A 126 99.76 -21.99 -30.92
CA ASP A 126 99.30 -22.59 -29.67
C ASP A 126 98.11 -23.53 -29.93
N TRP A 127 98.38 -24.84 -29.92
CA TRP A 127 97.40 -25.89 -30.20
C TRP A 127 96.32 -26.00 -29.12
N ASP A 128 96.60 -25.56 -27.89
CA ASP A 128 95.67 -25.67 -26.76
C ASP A 128 94.60 -24.56 -26.84
N GLY A 129 94.92 -23.42 -27.45
CA GLY A 129 94.00 -22.29 -27.71
C GLY A 129 93.16 -22.34 -28.99
N PHE A 130 93.17 -23.44 -29.76
CA PHE A 130 92.44 -23.50 -31.03
C PHE A 130 90.90 -23.41 -30.86
N PRO A 131 90.18 -22.65 -31.70
CA PRO A 131 88.71 -22.67 -31.70
C PRO A 131 88.16 -24.07 -32.00
N ASP A 132 87.02 -24.43 -31.41
CA ASP A 132 86.43 -25.76 -31.60
C ASP A 132 86.09 -26.07 -33.07
N VAL A 133 85.75 -25.04 -33.84
CA VAL A 133 85.51 -25.14 -35.28
C VAL A 133 86.79 -25.57 -36.01
N LEU A 134 87.93 -25.00 -35.63
CA LEU A 134 89.24 -25.33 -36.20
C LEU A 134 89.72 -26.72 -35.77
N ARG A 135 89.59 -27.05 -34.47
CA ARG A 135 89.90 -28.40 -33.93
C ARG A 135 89.07 -29.48 -34.63
N GLY A 136 87.79 -29.20 -34.89
CA GLY A 136 86.89 -30.09 -35.62
C GLY A 136 87.36 -30.37 -37.05
N ARG A 137 87.69 -29.32 -37.81
CA ARG A 137 88.16 -29.44 -39.20
C ARG A 137 89.50 -30.16 -39.33
N LEU A 138 90.47 -29.85 -38.46
CA LEU A 138 91.76 -30.55 -38.43
C LEU A 138 91.59 -32.05 -38.13
N ALA A 139 90.72 -32.39 -37.17
CA ALA A 139 90.43 -33.78 -36.83
C ALA A 139 89.69 -34.53 -37.96
N GLU A 140 88.80 -33.88 -38.70
CA GLU A 140 88.11 -34.46 -39.87
C GLU A 140 89.10 -34.80 -41.00
N LEU A 141 90.03 -33.88 -41.30
CA LEU A 141 91.06 -34.10 -42.32
C LEU A 141 92.05 -35.19 -41.90
N ALA A 142 92.54 -35.16 -40.66
CA ALA A 142 93.43 -36.19 -40.14
C ALA A 142 92.75 -37.58 -40.07
N ALA A 143 91.48 -37.64 -39.67
CA ALA A 143 90.71 -38.89 -39.64
C ALA A 143 90.45 -39.49 -41.04
N SER A 144 90.29 -38.62 -42.04
CA SER A 144 90.12 -39.03 -43.44
C SER A 144 91.43 -39.55 -44.00
N ALA A 145 92.54 -38.81 -43.81
CA ALA A 145 93.87 -39.24 -44.21
C ALA A 145 94.31 -40.55 -43.55
N LEU A 146 94.06 -40.71 -42.24
CA LEU A 146 94.40 -41.93 -41.49
C LEU A 146 93.69 -43.18 -42.01
N GLY A 147 92.50 -43.03 -42.59
CA GLY A 147 91.76 -44.14 -43.19
C GLY A 147 92.39 -44.73 -44.44
N GLU A 148 93.23 -43.96 -45.14
CA GLU A 148 93.82 -44.31 -46.44
C GLU A 148 95.35 -44.48 -46.38
N MET A 149 95.96 -44.27 -45.22
CA MET A 149 97.39 -44.50 -44.99
C MET A 149 97.73 -45.99 -44.96
N LYS A 150 98.94 -46.34 -45.45
CA LYS A 150 99.44 -47.71 -45.34
C LYS A 150 99.66 -48.09 -43.87
N PRO A 151 99.41 -49.34 -43.44
CA PRO A 151 99.59 -49.75 -42.04
C PRO A 151 100.98 -49.51 -41.44
N LEU A 152 102.01 -49.44 -42.29
CA LEU A 152 103.40 -49.13 -41.89
C LEU A 152 103.66 -47.64 -41.67
N GLU A 153 102.84 -46.77 -42.27
CA GLU A 153 102.94 -45.30 -42.19
C GLU A 153 102.07 -44.72 -41.05
N ILE A 154 101.25 -45.54 -40.39
CA ILE A 154 100.39 -45.14 -39.28
C ILE A 154 101.20 -45.02 -37.97
N PRO A 155 101.23 -43.84 -37.32
CA PRO A 155 101.86 -43.65 -36.02
C PRO A 155 101.30 -44.59 -34.95
N ARG A 156 102.17 -45.10 -34.06
CA ARG A 156 101.80 -46.01 -32.96
C ARG A 156 100.60 -45.52 -32.13
N PRO A 157 100.49 -44.25 -31.69
CA PRO A 157 99.35 -43.78 -30.89
C PRO A 157 98.03 -43.74 -31.66
N LEU A 158 98.06 -43.72 -33.01
CA LEU A 158 96.86 -43.66 -33.86
C LEU A 158 96.37 -45.02 -34.36
N ARG A 159 97.11 -46.11 -34.14
CA ARG A 159 96.70 -47.47 -34.55
C ARG A 159 95.34 -47.92 -33.97
N PRO A 160 94.97 -47.58 -32.71
CA PRO A 160 93.62 -47.86 -32.21
C PRO A 160 92.55 -47.04 -32.93
N VAL A 161 92.83 -45.76 -33.22
CA VAL A 161 91.91 -44.84 -33.90
C VAL A 161 91.69 -45.25 -35.36
N ALA A 162 92.71 -45.77 -36.04
CA ALA A 162 92.63 -46.25 -37.41
C ALA A 162 91.60 -47.38 -37.59
N LYS A 163 91.35 -48.18 -36.54
CA LYS A 163 90.35 -49.27 -36.53
C LYS A 163 88.91 -48.77 -36.41
N PHE A 164 88.68 -47.51 -36.04
CA PHE A 164 87.33 -46.96 -35.94
C PHE A 164 86.71 -46.76 -37.33
N THR A 165 85.37 -46.77 -37.37
CA THR A 165 84.62 -46.39 -38.57
C THR A 165 84.85 -44.91 -38.92
N PRO A 166 84.78 -44.51 -40.21
CA PRO A 166 85.10 -43.14 -40.64
C PRO A 166 84.40 -42.05 -39.83
N ALA A 167 83.10 -42.21 -39.55
CA ALA A 167 82.31 -41.25 -38.76
C ALA A 167 82.74 -41.15 -37.28
N LYS A 168 83.23 -42.24 -36.68
CA LYS A 168 83.68 -42.26 -35.28
C LYS A 168 85.14 -41.79 -35.15
N ARG A 169 85.96 -41.92 -36.19
CA ARG A 169 87.37 -41.47 -36.20
C ARG A 169 87.51 -39.98 -35.92
N ALA A 170 86.78 -39.13 -36.62
CA ALA A 170 86.86 -37.68 -36.44
C ALA A 170 86.28 -37.20 -35.09
N ARG A 171 85.26 -37.89 -34.57
CA ARG A 171 84.56 -37.48 -33.35
C ARG A 171 85.20 -38.02 -32.06
N LEU A 172 85.44 -39.33 -31.97
CA LEU A 172 86.01 -39.98 -30.79
C LEU A 172 87.53 -40.01 -30.80
N GLY A 173 88.15 -39.96 -32.00
CA GLY A 173 89.60 -39.88 -32.17
C GLY A 173 90.15 -38.45 -32.20
N ARG A 174 89.33 -37.42 -31.94
CA ARG A 174 89.73 -36.00 -32.05
C ARG A 174 90.98 -35.68 -31.24
N ALA A 175 90.99 -36.01 -29.95
CA ALA A 175 92.11 -35.72 -29.05
C ALA A 175 93.42 -36.41 -29.48
N PRO A 176 93.48 -37.73 -29.73
CA PRO A 176 94.71 -38.37 -30.19
C PRO A 176 95.15 -37.91 -31.59
N LEU A 177 94.22 -37.59 -32.50
CA LEU A 177 94.57 -37.06 -33.83
C LEU A 177 95.22 -35.68 -33.75
N LEU A 178 94.66 -34.78 -32.93
CA LEU A 178 95.23 -33.44 -32.74
C LEU A 178 96.57 -33.50 -31.99
N ALA A 179 96.70 -34.40 -31.00
CA ALA A 179 97.97 -34.62 -30.29
C ALA A 179 99.08 -35.10 -31.24
N GLU A 180 98.77 -36.03 -32.16
CA GLU A 180 99.74 -36.50 -33.15
C GLU A 180 100.03 -35.47 -34.25
N LEU A 181 99.04 -34.67 -34.66
CA LEU A 181 99.27 -33.51 -35.52
C LEU A 181 100.18 -32.49 -34.84
N ARG A 182 100.13 -32.31 -33.52
CA ARG A 182 101.05 -31.42 -32.79
C ARG A 182 102.47 -32.00 -32.73
N SER A 183 102.61 -33.27 -32.35
CA SER A 183 103.89 -33.90 -32.04
C SER A 183 104.68 -34.38 -33.26
N SER A 184 104.00 -34.79 -34.33
CA SER A 184 104.63 -35.50 -35.46
C SER A 184 104.54 -34.73 -36.77
N THR A 185 105.66 -34.13 -37.18
CA THR A 185 105.79 -33.46 -38.49
C THR A 185 105.57 -34.42 -39.66
N ALA A 186 105.98 -35.68 -39.52
CA ALA A 186 105.77 -36.71 -40.55
C ALA A 186 104.28 -36.98 -40.77
N PHE A 187 103.51 -37.06 -39.68
CA PHE A 187 102.06 -37.24 -39.75
C PHE A 187 101.36 -36.00 -40.32
N ARG A 188 101.71 -34.78 -39.87
CA ARG A 188 101.20 -33.53 -40.47
C ARG A 188 101.43 -33.47 -41.97
N THR A 189 102.65 -33.79 -42.42
CA THR A 189 103.02 -33.76 -43.84
C THR A 189 102.26 -34.82 -44.64
N ALA A 190 102.02 -36.00 -44.07
CA ALA A 190 101.22 -37.05 -44.69
C ALA A 190 99.75 -36.62 -44.85
N VAL A 191 99.18 -35.99 -43.82
CA VAL A 191 97.82 -35.43 -43.86
C VAL A 191 97.72 -34.30 -44.88
N LEU A 192 98.71 -33.40 -44.94
CA LEU A 192 98.79 -32.32 -45.92
C LEU A 192 98.83 -32.86 -47.36
N ARG A 193 99.74 -33.82 -47.64
CA ARG A 193 99.85 -34.44 -48.98
C ARG A 193 98.60 -35.22 -49.38
N TRP A 194 97.96 -35.88 -48.42
CA TRP A 194 96.70 -36.57 -48.67
C TRP A 194 95.61 -35.56 -49.03
N ALA A 195 95.51 -34.46 -48.28
CA ALA A 195 94.50 -33.44 -48.49
C ALA A 195 94.73 -32.70 -49.82
N ASP A 196 95.97 -32.38 -50.16
CA ASP A 196 96.33 -31.79 -51.46
C ASP A 196 95.86 -32.66 -52.66
N ARG A 197 96.00 -33.99 -52.55
CA ARG A 197 95.59 -34.93 -53.59
C ARG A 197 94.10 -35.21 -53.67
N ASN A 198 93.44 -35.31 -52.51
CA ASN A 198 92.05 -35.81 -52.43
C ASN A 198 91.04 -34.69 -52.18
N ARG A 199 91.45 -33.56 -51.58
CA ARG A 199 90.62 -32.41 -51.19
C ARG A 199 91.42 -31.10 -51.25
N PRO A 200 91.91 -30.66 -52.43
CA PRO A 200 92.75 -29.47 -52.54
C PRO A 200 92.07 -28.20 -51.99
N ALA A 201 90.75 -28.07 -52.20
CA ALA A 201 89.97 -26.95 -51.66
C ALA A 201 89.92 -26.87 -50.12
N ALA A 202 90.28 -27.92 -49.39
CA ALA A 202 90.27 -27.95 -47.93
C ALA A 202 91.61 -27.53 -47.31
N VAL A 203 92.67 -27.38 -48.11
CA VAL A 203 94.02 -27.03 -47.67
C VAL A 203 94.63 -25.93 -48.56
N ASP A 204 93.76 -25.08 -49.10
CA ASP A 204 94.17 -23.92 -49.87
C ASP A 204 94.61 -22.77 -48.94
N VAL A 205 95.86 -22.33 -49.10
CA VAL A 205 96.51 -21.29 -48.29
C VAL A 205 96.01 -19.88 -48.67
N ASP A 206 95.46 -19.74 -49.88
CA ASP A 206 94.91 -18.49 -50.41
C ASP A 206 93.37 -18.48 -50.41
N ALA A 207 92.75 -19.47 -49.76
CA ALA A 207 91.31 -19.56 -49.63
C ALA A 207 90.69 -18.30 -49.01
N GLN A 208 89.53 -17.88 -49.53
CA GLN A 208 88.76 -16.77 -48.96
C GLN A 208 88.21 -17.09 -47.56
N ASP A 209 87.96 -18.38 -47.27
CA ASP A 209 87.48 -18.84 -45.96
C ASP A 209 88.63 -18.81 -44.92
N PRO A 210 88.54 -17.97 -43.88
CA PRO A 210 89.56 -17.87 -42.83
C PRO A 210 89.87 -19.20 -42.13
N ILE A 211 88.89 -20.10 -42.04
CA ILE A 211 89.04 -21.41 -41.38
C ILE A 211 89.88 -22.34 -42.25
N VAL A 212 89.54 -22.48 -43.54
CA VAL A 212 90.30 -23.30 -44.50
C VAL A 212 91.75 -22.80 -44.58
N ARG A 213 91.90 -21.49 -44.62
CA ARG A 213 93.18 -20.81 -44.66
C ARG A 213 94.04 -21.08 -43.42
N ALA A 214 93.43 -21.03 -42.23
CA ALA A 214 94.09 -21.37 -40.97
C ALA A 214 94.48 -22.86 -40.92
N VAL A 215 93.59 -23.76 -41.31
CA VAL A 215 93.86 -25.21 -41.39
C VAL A 215 95.05 -25.50 -42.31
N ALA A 216 95.09 -24.86 -43.48
CA ALA A 216 96.18 -25.02 -44.45
C ALA A 216 97.52 -24.56 -43.87
N SER A 217 97.55 -23.36 -43.27
CA SER A 217 98.75 -22.81 -42.64
C SER A 217 99.27 -23.66 -41.47
N VAL A 218 98.38 -24.25 -40.65
CA VAL A 218 98.74 -25.14 -39.53
C VAL A 218 99.32 -26.47 -40.01
N LEU A 219 98.75 -27.06 -41.08
CA LEU A 219 99.25 -28.32 -41.65
C LEU A 219 100.57 -28.14 -42.42
N ALA A 220 100.75 -26.99 -43.10
CA ALA A 220 101.98 -26.62 -43.78
C ALA A 220 103.10 -26.16 -42.83
N ALA A 221 102.78 -25.92 -41.55
CA ALA A 221 103.67 -25.31 -40.57
C ALA A 221 104.25 -23.97 -41.08
N ASP A 222 103.39 -23.17 -41.72
CA ASP A 222 103.73 -21.85 -42.24
C ASP A 222 103.91 -20.83 -41.09
N GLU A 223 104.73 -19.81 -41.32
CA GLU A 223 105.03 -18.76 -40.34
C GLU A 223 103.78 -17.95 -39.98
N SER A 224 102.84 -17.81 -40.92
CA SER A 224 101.58 -17.09 -40.73
C SER A 224 100.49 -17.90 -39.97
N ALA A 225 100.78 -19.13 -39.55
CA ALA A 225 99.79 -20.00 -38.92
C ALA A 225 99.22 -19.45 -37.61
N ALA A 226 100.06 -18.89 -36.74
CA ALA A 226 99.63 -18.33 -35.45
C ALA A 226 98.67 -17.14 -35.64
N GLU A 227 98.98 -16.25 -36.59
CA GLU A 227 98.15 -15.08 -36.89
C GLU A 227 96.78 -15.47 -37.48
N ARG A 228 96.76 -16.43 -38.42
CA ARG A 228 95.52 -16.92 -39.05
C ARG A 228 94.62 -17.65 -38.05
N VAL A 229 95.19 -18.42 -37.13
CA VAL A 229 94.44 -19.05 -36.03
C VAL A 229 93.87 -17.99 -35.08
N GLY A 230 94.68 -16.99 -34.69
CA GLY A 230 94.22 -15.88 -33.85
C GLY A 230 93.06 -15.10 -34.48
N ALA A 231 93.07 -14.91 -35.81
CA ALA A 231 91.95 -14.30 -36.53
C ALA A 231 90.65 -15.13 -36.44
N VAL A 232 90.74 -16.45 -36.55
CA VAL A 232 89.58 -17.35 -36.41
C VAL A 232 89.06 -17.38 -34.96
N SER A 233 89.96 -17.32 -33.95
CA SER A 233 89.56 -17.23 -32.54
C SER A 233 88.79 -15.95 -32.25
N ARG A 234 89.31 -14.79 -32.69
CA ARG A 234 88.61 -13.50 -32.55
C ARG A 234 87.24 -13.52 -33.24
N GLN A 235 87.14 -14.11 -34.44
CA GLN A 235 85.87 -14.25 -35.14
C GLN A 235 84.85 -15.14 -34.39
N ALA A 236 85.32 -16.21 -33.73
CA ALA A 236 84.47 -17.07 -32.93
C ALA A 236 83.98 -16.39 -31.64
N GLU A 237 84.86 -15.65 -30.97
CA GLU A 237 84.54 -14.83 -29.79
C GLU A 237 83.53 -13.73 -30.13
N ASP A 238 83.76 -12.98 -31.21
CA ASP A 238 82.83 -11.96 -31.70
C ASP A 238 81.45 -12.55 -32.02
N SER A 239 81.41 -13.74 -32.63
CA SER A 239 80.15 -14.42 -32.95
C SER A 239 79.40 -14.83 -31.67
N ARG A 240 80.12 -15.29 -30.65
CA ARG A 240 79.55 -15.64 -29.34
C ARG A 240 79.01 -14.39 -28.63
N LEU A 241 79.79 -13.32 -28.55
CA LEU A 241 79.38 -12.06 -27.93
C LEU A 241 78.18 -11.43 -28.64
N ARG A 242 78.11 -11.53 -29.97
CA ARG A 242 76.93 -11.10 -30.74
C ARG A 242 75.70 -11.94 -30.39
N ALA A 243 75.84 -13.26 -30.29
CA ALA A 243 74.73 -14.13 -29.89
C ALA A 243 74.25 -13.84 -28.45
N GLU A 244 75.17 -13.60 -27.52
CA GLU A 244 74.86 -13.22 -26.13
C GLU A 244 74.15 -11.85 -26.09
N ARG A 245 74.64 -10.86 -26.86
CA ARG A 245 73.99 -9.55 -27.02
C ARG A 245 72.59 -9.69 -27.60
N ASP A 246 72.42 -10.44 -28.67
CA ASP A 246 71.12 -10.59 -29.35
C ASP A 246 70.12 -11.32 -28.45
N ALA A 247 70.56 -12.30 -27.66
CA ALA A 247 69.74 -12.95 -26.64
C ALA A 247 69.34 -11.99 -25.51
N ALA A 248 70.26 -11.15 -25.05
CA ALA A 248 69.97 -10.13 -24.04
C ALA A 248 68.99 -9.06 -24.57
N LEU A 249 69.18 -8.60 -25.82
CA LEU A 249 68.25 -7.68 -26.47
C LEU A 249 66.85 -8.28 -26.63
N ALA A 250 66.76 -9.56 -27.03
CA ALA A 250 65.48 -10.26 -27.10
C ALA A 250 64.81 -10.38 -25.73
N GLN A 251 65.60 -10.59 -24.66
CA GLN A 251 65.07 -10.64 -23.30
C GLN A 251 64.58 -9.27 -22.83
N VAL A 252 65.32 -8.20 -23.12
CA VAL A 252 64.89 -6.82 -22.83
C VAL A 252 63.60 -6.51 -23.54
N GLN A 253 63.48 -6.85 -24.83
CA GLN A 253 62.24 -6.65 -25.61
C GLN A 253 61.04 -7.38 -24.99
N ARG A 254 61.18 -8.65 -24.61
CA ARG A 254 60.11 -9.40 -23.93
C ARG A 254 59.70 -8.77 -22.61
N LEU A 255 60.68 -8.38 -21.78
CA LEU A 255 60.40 -7.74 -20.50
C LEU A 255 59.77 -6.36 -20.67
N THR A 256 60.14 -5.59 -21.70
CA THR A 256 59.48 -4.32 -22.01
C THR A 256 58.04 -4.52 -22.46
N GLU A 257 57.77 -5.52 -23.29
CA GLU A 257 56.41 -5.88 -23.71
C GLU A 257 55.55 -6.33 -22.51
N GLU A 258 56.11 -7.16 -21.62
CA GLU A 258 55.44 -7.59 -20.39
C GLU A 258 55.16 -6.42 -19.44
N LEU A 259 56.11 -5.48 -19.28
CA LEU A 259 55.89 -4.27 -18.49
C LEU A 259 54.83 -3.35 -19.10
N GLU A 260 54.77 -3.23 -20.43
CA GLU A 260 53.71 -2.48 -21.10
C GLU A 260 52.34 -3.14 -20.93
N GLN A 261 52.26 -4.47 -21.06
CA GLN A 261 51.05 -5.24 -20.79
C GLN A 261 50.59 -5.02 -19.34
N LEU A 262 51.45 -5.24 -18.35
CA LEU A 262 51.12 -5.05 -16.94
C LEU A 262 50.72 -3.60 -16.60
N ARG A 263 51.33 -2.60 -17.26
CA ARG A 263 50.94 -1.19 -17.11
C ARG A 263 49.55 -0.94 -17.68
N SER A 264 49.24 -1.53 -18.83
CA SER A 264 47.91 -1.41 -19.45
C SER A 264 46.82 -2.09 -18.61
N GLU A 265 47.11 -3.29 -18.07
CA GLU A 265 46.22 -4.02 -17.18
C GLU A 265 45.98 -3.24 -15.87
N ASN A 266 47.04 -2.71 -15.25
CA ASN A 266 46.91 -1.86 -14.08
C ASN A 266 46.12 -0.57 -14.38
N GLY A 267 46.30 0.01 -15.57
CA GLY A 267 45.54 1.17 -16.02
C GLY A 267 44.04 0.85 -16.16
N ALA A 268 43.72 -0.28 -16.79
CA ALA A 268 42.34 -0.75 -16.96
C ALA A 268 41.66 -1.06 -15.61
N VAL A 269 42.36 -1.76 -14.70
CA VAL A 269 41.85 -2.06 -13.35
C VAL A 269 41.60 -0.77 -12.56
N ARG A 270 42.52 0.21 -12.61
CA ARG A 270 42.32 1.51 -11.95
C ARG A 270 41.12 2.25 -12.52
N ALA A 271 40.96 2.28 -13.84
CA ALA A 271 39.80 2.91 -14.48
C ALA A 271 38.48 2.24 -14.07
N ALA A 272 38.45 0.90 -14.01
CA ALA A 272 37.28 0.15 -13.56
C ALA A 272 36.95 0.42 -12.08
N VAL A 273 37.96 0.55 -11.21
CA VAL A 273 37.75 0.90 -9.79
C VAL A 273 37.21 2.33 -9.64
N GLU A 274 37.75 3.30 -10.39
CA GLU A 274 37.24 4.68 -10.36
C GLU A 274 35.80 4.76 -10.88
N GLN A 275 35.46 4.02 -11.94
CA GLN A 275 34.08 3.95 -12.42
C GLN A 275 33.15 3.33 -11.38
N ALA A 276 33.53 2.20 -10.77
CA ALA A 276 32.73 1.57 -9.72
C ALA A 276 32.55 2.47 -8.49
N ARG A 277 33.56 3.28 -8.15
CA ARG A 277 33.47 4.31 -7.10
C ARG A 277 32.48 5.41 -7.47
N ALA A 278 32.56 5.95 -8.68
CA ALA A 278 31.63 6.98 -9.15
C ALA A 278 30.17 6.48 -9.16
N GLU A 279 29.92 5.27 -9.66
CA GLU A 279 28.60 4.63 -9.63
C GLU A 279 28.10 4.45 -8.19
N SER A 280 28.97 3.99 -7.28
CA SER A 280 28.63 3.84 -5.86
C SER A 280 28.34 5.19 -5.18
N GLU A 281 29.09 6.24 -5.50
CA GLU A 281 28.88 7.59 -4.97
C GLU A 281 27.53 8.17 -5.44
N GLU A 282 27.20 8.04 -6.73
CA GLU A 282 25.90 8.44 -7.25
C GLU A 282 24.75 7.71 -6.57
N ASP A 283 24.90 6.40 -6.35
CA ASP A 283 23.88 5.60 -5.68
C ASP A 283 23.75 5.97 -4.20
N LEU A 284 24.85 6.27 -3.51
CA LEU A 284 24.82 6.81 -2.16
C LEU A 284 24.14 8.18 -2.10
N GLU A 285 24.35 9.06 -3.08
CA GLU A 285 23.67 10.34 -3.18
C GLU A 285 22.16 10.17 -3.44
N LYS A 286 21.77 9.28 -4.36
CA LYS A 286 20.36 8.92 -4.61
C LYS A 286 19.70 8.37 -3.34
N LEU A 287 20.38 7.48 -2.61
CA LEU A 287 19.87 6.92 -1.35
C LEU A 287 19.78 7.97 -0.25
N ARG A 288 20.78 8.84 -0.08
CA ARG A 288 20.74 9.96 0.87
C ARG A 288 19.62 10.93 0.55
N ARG A 289 19.38 11.23 -0.73
CA ARG A 289 18.26 12.06 -1.18
C ARG A 289 16.92 11.40 -0.85
N ARG A 290 16.73 10.13 -1.20
CA ARG A 290 15.51 9.37 -0.88
C ARG A 290 15.26 9.29 0.63
N LEU A 291 16.30 9.08 1.43
CA LEU A 291 16.20 9.05 2.88
C LEU A 291 15.79 10.42 3.46
N ARG A 292 16.32 11.53 2.92
CA ARG A 292 15.89 12.88 3.29
C ARG A 292 14.44 13.14 2.89
N GLU A 293 14.04 12.77 1.67
CA GLU A 293 12.66 12.90 1.19
C GLU A 293 11.70 12.08 2.05
N GLN A 294 12.04 10.83 2.40
CA GLN A 294 11.26 10.00 3.32
C GLN A 294 11.22 10.59 4.74
N GLY A 295 12.35 11.10 5.23
CA GLY A 295 12.42 11.76 6.53
C GLY A 295 11.53 13.00 6.63
N VAL A 296 11.47 13.80 5.56
CA VAL A 296 10.56 14.96 5.45
C VAL A 296 9.11 14.46 5.40
N ARG A 297 8.77 13.49 4.55
CA ARG A 297 7.40 12.94 4.48
C ARG A 297 6.91 12.38 5.81
N VAL A 298 7.76 11.68 6.56
CA VAL A 298 7.40 11.15 7.88
C VAL A 298 7.21 12.28 8.89
N ARG A 299 8.02 13.35 8.82
CA ARG A 299 7.84 14.53 9.68
C ARG A 299 6.52 15.23 9.34
N ASP A 300 6.27 15.52 8.06
CA ASP A 300 5.05 16.18 7.61
C ASP A 300 3.80 15.36 7.98
N ALA A 301 3.84 14.03 7.85
CA ALA A 301 2.76 13.15 8.26
C ALA A 301 2.53 13.16 9.78
N LYS A 302 3.60 13.22 10.58
CA LYS A 302 3.50 13.35 12.04
C LYS A 302 2.92 14.70 12.44
N ASP A 303 3.37 15.78 11.81
CA ASP A 303 2.89 17.14 12.09
C ASP A 303 1.41 17.28 11.69
N ALA A 304 1.02 16.73 10.53
CA ALA A 304 -0.37 16.67 10.10
C ALA A 304 -1.25 15.83 11.05
N SER A 305 -0.75 14.68 11.52
CA SER A 305 -1.46 13.86 12.51
C SER A 305 -1.62 14.60 13.84
N ALA A 306 -0.59 15.33 14.29
CA ALA A 306 -0.66 16.12 15.52
C ALA A 306 -1.67 17.27 15.39
N ALA A 307 -1.68 17.96 14.24
CA ALA A 307 -2.66 19.00 13.94
C ALA A 307 -4.09 18.45 13.92
N ALA A 308 -4.34 17.31 13.26
CA ALA A 308 -5.65 16.68 13.20
C ALA A 308 -6.14 16.23 14.60
N ILE A 309 -5.25 15.70 15.45
CA ILE A 309 -5.58 15.35 16.84
C ILE A 309 -5.98 16.61 17.62
N ALA A 310 -5.22 17.70 17.49
CA ALA A 310 -5.54 18.96 18.17
C ALA A 310 -6.88 19.56 17.70
N GLU A 311 -7.19 19.51 16.40
CA GLU A 311 -8.49 19.93 15.87
C GLU A 311 -9.64 19.06 16.41
N LEU A 312 -9.46 17.74 16.47
CA LEU A 312 -10.46 16.84 17.05
C LEU A 312 -10.68 17.11 18.53
N GLU A 313 -9.63 17.41 19.29
CA GLU A 313 -9.74 17.81 20.71
C GLU A 313 -10.51 19.13 20.86
N GLN A 314 -10.25 20.12 20.00
CA GLN A 314 -11.00 21.39 20.00
C GLN A 314 -12.49 21.17 19.66
N ILE A 315 -12.78 20.36 18.64
CA ILE A 315 -14.17 20.02 18.27
C ILE A 315 -14.86 19.26 19.40
N ARG A 316 -14.17 18.32 20.06
CA ARG A 316 -14.69 17.59 21.22
C ARG A 316 -14.95 18.51 22.41
N ALA A 317 -14.05 19.46 22.68
CA ALA A 317 -14.24 20.46 23.73
C ALA A 317 -15.47 21.33 23.44
N ALA A 318 -15.54 21.93 22.25
CA ALA A 318 -16.65 22.79 21.83
C ALA A 318 -17.99 22.05 21.83
N SER A 319 -18.03 20.81 21.31
CA SER A 319 -19.26 19.99 21.34
C SER A 319 -19.65 19.61 22.77
N SER A 320 -18.69 19.29 23.65
CA SER A 320 -18.99 19.00 25.06
C SER A 320 -19.55 20.23 25.79
N GLU A 321 -19.07 21.44 25.46
CA GLU A 321 -19.59 22.69 26.01
C GLU A 321 -20.99 22.99 25.48
N ALA A 322 -21.23 22.83 24.18
CA ALA A 322 -22.56 22.99 23.59
C ALA A 322 -23.58 22.01 24.19
N VAL A 323 -23.19 20.73 24.38
CA VAL A 323 -24.05 19.74 25.04
C VAL A 323 -24.34 20.12 26.49
N ARG A 324 -23.33 20.61 27.24
CA ARG A 324 -23.54 21.09 28.62
C ARG A 324 -24.51 22.27 28.64
N GLU A 325 -24.36 23.23 27.74
CA GLU A 325 -25.24 24.39 27.67
C GLU A 325 -26.69 23.98 27.34
N LEU A 326 -26.89 23.15 26.32
CA LEU A 326 -28.21 22.63 25.95
C LEU A 326 -28.85 21.82 27.09
N THR A 327 -28.04 21.04 27.81
CA THR A 327 -28.51 20.28 28.98
C THR A 327 -28.99 21.22 30.08
N LEU A 328 -28.25 22.28 30.38
CA LEU A 328 -28.64 23.29 31.36
C LEU A 328 -29.89 24.07 30.92
N GLN A 329 -30.02 24.40 29.63
CA GLN A 329 -31.22 25.06 29.09
C GLN A 329 -32.43 24.15 29.23
N ARG A 330 -32.32 22.89 28.81
CA ARG A 330 -33.36 21.86 28.97
C ARG A 330 -33.78 21.72 30.43
N ASP A 331 -32.83 21.65 31.36
CA ASP A 331 -33.13 21.48 32.78
C ASP A 331 -33.86 22.70 33.35
N ARG A 332 -33.47 23.92 32.96
CA ARG A 332 -34.22 25.14 33.34
C ARG A 332 -35.63 25.15 32.78
N GLU A 333 -35.84 24.72 31.54
CA GLU A 333 -37.18 24.62 30.94
C GLU A 333 -38.03 23.56 31.63
N ARG A 334 -37.42 22.41 31.96
CA ARG A 334 -38.08 21.35 32.71
C ARG A 334 -38.49 21.84 34.11
N ASP A 335 -37.60 22.52 34.83
CA ASP A 335 -37.89 23.08 36.14
C ASP A 335 -39.02 24.13 36.08
N ARG A 336 -39.04 24.98 35.04
CA ARG A 336 -40.14 25.91 34.81
C ARG A 336 -41.46 25.19 34.56
N ALA A 337 -41.46 24.20 33.67
CA ALA A 337 -42.66 23.41 33.37
C ALA A 337 -43.17 22.65 34.60
N ASP A 338 -42.27 22.08 35.39
CA ASP A 338 -42.62 21.35 36.62
C ASP A 338 -43.11 22.32 37.72
N ALA A 339 -42.55 23.53 37.82
CA ALA A 339 -43.06 24.58 38.70
C ALA A 339 -44.46 25.06 38.28
N GLU A 340 -44.71 25.25 36.98
CA GLU A 340 -46.03 25.61 36.45
C GLU A 340 -47.05 24.50 36.69
N ARG A 341 -46.69 23.23 36.43
CA ARG A 341 -47.52 22.08 36.76
C ARG A 341 -47.81 21.99 38.25
N ALA A 342 -46.83 22.25 39.11
CA ALA A 342 -47.03 22.26 40.56
C ALA A 342 -47.97 23.40 40.99
N ARG A 343 -47.85 24.60 40.40
CA ARG A 343 -48.79 25.72 40.64
C ARG A 343 -50.20 25.37 40.17
N ALA A 344 -50.34 24.79 38.98
CA ALA A 344 -51.63 24.36 38.46
C ALA A 344 -52.27 23.28 39.34
N LYS A 345 -51.49 22.30 39.81
CA LYS A 345 -51.95 21.27 40.76
C LYS A 345 -52.42 21.88 42.09
N ARG A 346 -51.68 22.85 42.64
CA ARG A 346 -52.10 23.57 43.85
C ARG A 346 -53.39 24.36 43.62
N ALA A 347 -53.48 25.12 42.53
CA ALA A 347 -54.70 25.86 42.18
C ALA A 347 -55.91 24.94 41.97
N MET A 348 -55.72 23.75 41.39
CA MET A 348 -56.78 22.74 41.26
C MET A 348 -57.21 22.19 42.62
N ALA A 349 -56.25 21.88 43.51
CA ALA A 349 -56.55 21.42 44.87
C ALA A 349 -57.25 22.51 45.70
N ASP A 350 -56.81 23.76 45.59
CA ASP A 350 -57.45 24.92 46.25
C ASP A 350 -58.87 25.14 45.71
N ALA A 351 -59.07 25.02 44.40
CA ALA A 351 -60.39 25.12 43.78
C ALA A 351 -61.32 23.96 44.18
N GLU A 352 -60.79 22.74 44.31
CA GLU A 352 -61.54 21.59 44.79
C GLU A 352 -61.93 21.76 46.27
N SER A 353 -60.99 22.20 47.11
CA SER A 353 -61.24 22.54 48.51
C SER A 353 -62.30 23.64 48.64
N ALA A 354 -62.19 24.72 47.87
CA ALA A 354 -63.19 25.80 47.85
C ALA A 354 -64.58 25.30 47.39
N ARG A 355 -64.63 24.41 46.38
CA ARG A 355 -65.89 23.77 45.95
C ARG A 355 -66.47 22.88 47.04
N GLN A 356 -65.63 22.13 47.76
CA GLN A 356 -66.06 21.28 48.85
C GLN A 356 -66.62 22.12 50.00
N SER A 357 -65.91 23.17 50.43
CA SER A 357 -66.41 24.10 51.45
C SER A 357 -67.70 24.80 51.01
N ALA A 358 -67.83 25.17 49.73
CA ALA A 358 -69.08 25.74 49.21
C ALA A 358 -70.24 24.73 49.18
N ARG A 359 -69.97 23.45 48.90
CA ARG A 359 -70.97 22.36 49.00
C ARG A 359 -71.39 22.14 50.44
N GLU A 360 -70.45 22.07 51.37
CA GLU A 360 -70.71 21.92 52.81
C GLU A 360 -71.50 23.11 53.36
N ALA A 361 -71.17 24.34 52.96
CA ALA A 361 -71.94 25.52 53.31
C ALA A 361 -73.38 25.47 52.76
N ARG A 362 -73.57 25.07 51.49
CA ARG A 362 -74.91 24.87 50.90
C ARG A 362 -75.69 23.78 51.61
N GLN A 363 -75.05 22.67 51.97
CA GLN A 363 -75.67 21.59 52.75
C GLN A 363 -76.06 22.06 54.15
N ALA A 364 -75.21 22.85 54.82
CA ALA A 364 -75.53 23.46 56.11
C ALA A 364 -76.70 24.45 55.99
N ASP A 365 -76.72 25.26 54.93
CA ASP A 365 -77.85 26.16 54.62
C ASP A 365 -79.13 25.39 54.31
N GLU A 366 -79.04 24.27 53.59
CA GLU A 366 -80.17 23.38 53.29
C GLU A 366 -80.73 22.71 54.55
N VAL A 367 -79.86 22.21 55.44
CA VAL A 367 -80.26 21.69 56.76
C VAL A 367 -80.88 22.79 57.62
N ARG A 368 -80.35 24.01 57.56
CA ARG A 368 -80.95 25.16 58.26
C ARG A 368 -82.32 25.53 57.68
N LEU A 369 -82.47 25.52 56.36
CA LEU A 369 -83.74 25.73 55.67
C LEU A 369 -84.74 24.64 56.03
N SER A 370 -84.34 23.36 56.07
CA SER A 370 -85.22 22.27 56.46
C SER A 370 -85.67 22.41 57.91
N LEU A 371 -84.78 22.78 58.85
CA LEU A 371 -85.16 23.06 60.23
C LEU A 371 -86.12 24.26 60.33
N LEU A 372 -85.92 25.32 59.55
CA LEU A 372 -86.84 26.47 59.51
C LEU A 372 -88.20 26.08 58.92
N VAL A 373 -88.22 25.28 57.85
CA VAL A 373 -89.46 24.73 57.28
C VAL A 373 -90.15 23.80 58.28
N ASP A 374 -89.42 22.94 59.00
CA ASP A 374 -90.00 22.08 60.05
C ASP A 374 -90.56 22.91 61.21
N THR A 375 -89.94 24.04 61.58
CA THR A 375 -90.52 24.95 62.57
C THR A 375 -91.77 25.66 62.05
N LEU A 376 -91.82 26.00 60.75
CA LEU A 376 -93.00 26.54 60.08
C LEU A 376 -94.10 25.49 59.93
N ASP A 377 -93.78 24.25 59.59
CA ASP A 377 -94.71 23.12 59.52
C ASP A 377 -95.23 22.77 60.91
N GLY A 378 -94.39 22.85 61.96
CA GLY A 378 -94.82 22.77 63.36
C GLY A 378 -95.78 23.89 63.74
N ALA A 379 -95.51 25.13 63.30
CA ALA A 379 -96.39 26.27 63.51
C ALA A 379 -97.70 26.18 62.69
N VAL A 380 -97.65 25.68 61.45
CA VAL A 380 -98.80 25.49 60.55
C VAL A 380 -99.63 24.27 60.96
N LEU A 381 -99.03 23.19 61.46
CA LEU A 381 -99.73 22.07 62.09
C LEU A 381 -100.39 22.51 63.40
N GLY A 382 -99.73 23.38 64.19
CA GLY A 382 -100.33 24.04 65.36
C GLY A 382 -101.56 24.87 64.96
N LEU A 383 -101.44 25.68 63.91
CA LEU A 383 -102.53 26.51 63.38
C LEU A 383 -103.66 25.66 62.74
N ARG A 384 -103.31 24.55 62.08
CA ARG A 384 -104.27 23.60 61.47
C ARG A 384 -104.99 22.75 62.52
N ARG A 385 -104.38 22.54 63.70
CA ARG A 385 -104.98 21.87 64.87
C ARG A 385 -105.89 22.80 65.67
N GLU A 386 -105.64 24.11 65.68
CA GLU A 386 -106.54 25.12 66.26
C GLU A 386 -107.69 25.53 65.31
N LEU A 387 -107.53 25.38 63.98
CA LEU A 387 -108.55 25.76 62.98
C LEU A 387 -109.36 24.61 62.36
N ALA A 388 -109.11 23.35 62.73
CA ALA A 388 -109.86 22.18 62.23
C ALA A 388 -110.00 22.09 60.69
N ILE A 389 -108.97 22.48 59.93
CA ILE A 389 -108.97 22.40 58.46
C ILE A 389 -108.24 21.13 57.97
N GLY A 390 -109.05 20.10 57.71
CA GLY A 390 -108.84 19.17 56.60
C GLY A 390 -108.10 17.87 56.91
N GLY A 391 -108.76 16.76 56.63
CA GLY A 391 -108.14 15.47 56.34
C GLY A 391 -108.86 14.79 55.17
N GLY A 392 -108.09 14.27 54.21
CA GLY A 392 -108.47 13.10 53.40
C GLY A 392 -108.91 13.30 51.94
N GLY A 393 -107.96 13.13 51.01
CA GLY A 393 -108.00 12.07 49.98
C GLY A 393 -109.01 12.13 48.81
N GLY A 394 -108.49 12.38 47.60
CA GLY A 394 -109.13 12.01 46.32
C GLY A 394 -108.10 11.81 45.18
N PRO A 395 -108.35 10.94 44.17
CA PRO A 395 -107.35 10.45 43.18
C PRO A 395 -107.24 11.33 41.92
N ARG A 396 -106.09 11.24 41.21
CA ARG A 396 -105.80 12.04 39.99
C ARG A 396 -106.01 11.25 38.68
N PRO A 397 -106.45 11.92 37.60
CA PRO A 397 -106.91 11.28 36.37
C PRO A 397 -105.86 11.41 35.25
N ALA A 398 -104.93 10.47 35.17
CA ALA A 398 -104.00 10.31 34.03
C ALA A 398 -103.98 8.89 33.45
N ASP A 399 -104.69 7.94 34.07
CA ASP A 399 -104.74 6.54 33.63
C ASP A 399 -105.95 6.24 32.72
N LEU A 400 -106.44 7.25 32.02
CA LEU A 400 -107.54 7.13 31.06
C LEU A 400 -107.21 7.94 29.80
N VAL A 401 -106.47 7.34 28.87
CA VAL A 401 -106.76 7.27 27.42
C VAL A 401 -105.58 6.54 26.73
N GLY A 402 -105.90 5.47 25.99
CA GLY A 402 -104.94 4.66 25.24
C GLY A 402 -105.01 4.85 23.71
N GLY A 403 -104.07 4.19 23.02
CA GLY A 403 -104.21 3.76 21.62
C GLY A 403 -103.24 4.35 20.59
N ALA A 404 -102.15 3.63 20.30
CA ALA A 404 -101.51 3.63 18.97
C ALA A 404 -100.64 2.37 18.79
N SER A 405 -101.00 1.55 17.80
CA SER A 405 -100.40 0.26 17.43
C SER A 405 -99.08 0.43 16.66
N THR A 406 -98.05 -0.33 17.03
CA THR A 406 -96.75 -0.41 16.32
C THR A 406 -96.80 -1.46 15.20
N GLY A 407 -96.74 -1.03 13.95
CA GLY A 407 -96.54 -1.92 12.79
C GLY A 407 -95.05 -2.14 12.53
N GLN A 408 -94.60 -3.40 12.59
CA GLN A 408 -93.24 -3.81 12.24
C GLN A 408 -93.02 -3.71 10.73
N VAL A 409 -92.06 -2.89 10.28
CA VAL A 409 -91.64 -2.81 8.87
C VAL A 409 -90.51 -3.83 8.65
N MET A 410 -90.73 -4.81 7.77
CA MET A 410 -89.72 -5.81 7.38
C MET A 410 -88.60 -5.17 6.53
N ALA A 411 -87.33 -5.49 6.83
CA ALA A 411 -86.15 -4.95 6.17
C ALA A 411 -85.92 -5.55 4.76
N GLY A 412 -86.35 -4.83 3.71
CA GLY A 412 -86.10 -5.15 2.30
C GLY A 412 -84.88 -4.42 1.71
N ARG A 413 -84.25 -5.00 0.68
CA ARG A 413 -83.17 -4.36 -0.12
C ARG A 413 -83.71 -3.14 -0.86
N VAL A 414 -82.93 -2.05 -0.90
CA VAL A 414 -83.33 -0.80 -1.56
C VAL A 414 -82.78 -0.78 -2.98
N GLU A 415 -83.66 -0.87 -3.97
CA GLU A 415 -83.27 -0.98 -5.40
C GLU A 415 -83.45 0.32 -6.20
N ASP A 416 -84.19 1.30 -5.68
CA ASP A 416 -84.54 2.55 -6.36
C ASP A 416 -84.12 3.79 -5.52
N PRO A 417 -83.52 4.85 -6.11
CA PRO A 417 -83.16 6.06 -5.37
C PRO A 417 -84.31 6.73 -4.60
N ALA A 418 -85.55 6.63 -5.09
CA ALA A 418 -86.72 7.17 -4.39
C ALA A 418 -87.09 6.38 -3.12
N ALA A 419 -86.71 5.10 -3.02
CA ALA A 419 -86.89 4.31 -1.82
C ALA A 419 -85.84 4.64 -0.75
N LEU A 420 -84.61 4.96 -1.16
CA LEU A 420 -83.57 5.46 -0.28
C LEU A 420 -84.00 6.77 0.41
N ASP A 421 -84.73 7.63 -0.31
CA ASP A 421 -85.19 8.92 0.22
C ASP A 421 -86.20 8.82 1.33
N ARG A 422 -87.11 7.86 1.21
CA ARG A 422 -88.11 7.61 2.25
C ARG A 422 -87.45 7.11 3.51
N LEU A 423 -86.41 6.28 3.39
CA LEU A 423 -85.65 5.78 4.54
C LEU A 423 -84.82 6.88 5.18
N LEU A 424 -84.16 7.73 4.38
CA LEU A 424 -83.37 8.85 4.89
C LEU A 424 -84.22 9.97 5.49
N ALA A 425 -85.52 10.02 5.19
CA ALA A 425 -86.47 10.95 5.80
C ALA A 425 -87.05 10.48 7.15
N LEU A 426 -86.78 9.23 7.56
CA LEU A 426 -87.22 8.74 8.87
C LEU A 426 -86.44 9.43 10.00
N PRO A 427 -87.12 9.83 11.10
CA PRO A 427 -86.41 10.35 12.26
C PRO A 427 -85.45 9.29 12.79
N THR A 428 -84.27 9.74 13.22
CA THR A 428 -83.20 8.92 13.83
C THR A 428 -82.60 7.80 12.97
N VAL A 429 -82.78 7.80 11.64
CA VAL A 429 -82.12 6.84 10.74
C VAL A 429 -80.58 6.91 10.84
N HIS A 430 -79.93 5.74 10.83
CA HIS A 430 -78.46 5.61 10.77
C HIS A 430 -78.04 5.06 9.41
N LEU A 431 -77.30 5.85 8.63
CA LEU A 431 -76.66 5.44 7.38
C LEU A 431 -75.21 5.02 7.63
N VAL A 432 -74.91 3.74 7.44
CA VAL A 432 -73.56 3.18 7.48
C VAL A 432 -73.04 2.98 6.05
N VAL A 433 -71.88 3.54 5.75
CA VAL A 433 -71.31 3.55 4.39
C VAL A 433 -70.00 2.78 4.35
N ASP A 434 -69.92 1.81 3.44
CA ASP A 434 -68.68 1.12 3.08
C ASP A 434 -67.84 2.03 2.17
N GLY A 435 -66.84 2.68 2.76
CA GLY A 435 -66.12 3.79 2.16
C GLY A 435 -65.46 3.42 0.84
N TYR A 436 -64.58 2.41 0.83
CA TYR A 436 -63.87 2.03 -0.40
C TYR A 436 -64.77 1.37 -1.43
N ASN A 437 -65.84 0.69 -1.02
CA ASN A 437 -66.80 0.15 -1.97
C ASN A 437 -67.51 1.28 -2.74
N VAL A 438 -67.90 2.35 -2.05
CA VAL A 438 -68.53 3.52 -2.66
C VAL A 438 -67.53 4.33 -3.49
N THR A 439 -66.33 4.62 -2.98
CA THR A 439 -65.36 5.44 -3.71
C THR A 439 -64.79 4.74 -4.95
N LYS A 440 -64.46 3.45 -4.87
CA LYS A 440 -64.01 2.66 -6.04
C LYS A 440 -65.09 2.52 -7.11
N THR A 441 -66.37 2.59 -6.73
CA THR A 441 -67.49 2.57 -7.69
C THR A 441 -67.71 3.93 -8.34
N GLY A 442 -67.50 5.04 -7.63
CA GLY A 442 -67.89 6.38 -8.08
C GLY A 442 -66.79 7.21 -8.74
N TYR A 443 -65.55 7.10 -8.26
CA TYR A 443 -64.41 7.89 -8.73
C TYR A 443 -63.08 7.14 -8.49
N PRO A 444 -62.89 5.96 -9.14
CA PRO A 444 -61.70 5.13 -8.97
C PRO A 444 -60.40 5.81 -9.42
N GLU A 445 -60.48 6.83 -10.27
CA GLU A 445 -59.36 7.59 -10.82
C GLU A 445 -58.66 8.51 -9.81
N LEU A 446 -59.30 8.79 -8.66
CA LEU A 446 -58.74 9.65 -7.63
C LEU A 446 -57.80 8.88 -6.69
N THR A 447 -56.83 9.58 -6.07
CA THR A 447 -55.98 9.00 -5.02
C THR A 447 -56.81 8.59 -3.80
N LEU A 448 -56.38 7.59 -3.01
CA LEU A 448 -57.13 7.13 -1.83
C LEU A 448 -57.42 8.26 -0.82
N ALA A 449 -56.50 9.22 -0.66
CA ALA A 449 -56.72 10.39 0.19
C ALA A 449 -57.83 11.30 -0.37
N SER A 450 -57.77 11.63 -1.67
CA SER A 450 -58.78 12.46 -2.35
C SER A 450 -60.14 11.76 -2.45
N GLN A 451 -60.17 10.44 -2.58
CA GLN A 451 -61.38 9.63 -2.53
C GLN A 451 -62.10 9.81 -1.20
N ARG A 452 -61.37 9.69 -0.08
CA ARG A 452 -61.93 9.83 1.27
C ARG A 452 -62.43 11.24 1.56
N GLU A 453 -61.65 12.25 1.21
CA GLU A 453 -62.03 13.65 1.40
C GLU A 453 -63.29 14.00 0.60
N ARG A 454 -63.36 13.57 -0.66
CA ARG A 454 -64.54 13.77 -1.52
C ARG A 454 -65.77 13.07 -0.98
N LEU A 455 -65.67 11.81 -0.54
CA LEU A 455 -66.80 11.06 0.02
C LEU A 455 -67.32 11.71 1.31
N ALA A 456 -66.41 12.07 2.23
CA ALA A 456 -66.76 12.70 3.50
C ALA A 456 -67.46 14.04 3.28
N ALA A 457 -67.00 14.85 2.31
CA ALA A 457 -67.64 16.12 1.97
C ALA A 457 -69.07 15.92 1.40
N GLN A 458 -69.26 14.97 0.48
CA GLN A 458 -70.57 14.67 -0.11
C GLN A 458 -71.56 14.12 0.94
N LEU A 459 -71.09 13.24 1.82
CA LEU A 459 -71.92 12.69 2.90
C LEU A 459 -72.23 13.73 3.98
N GLY A 460 -71.33 14.68 4.25
CA GLY A 460 -71.62 15.81 5.14
C GLY A 460 -72.74 16.69 4.60
N ALA A 461 -72.75 16.94 3.29
CA ALA A 461 -73.84 17.67 2.64
C ALA A 461 -75.17 16.87 2.68
N LEU A 462 -75.12 15.54 2.56
CA LEU A 462 -76.30 14.67 2.71
C LEU A 462 -76.84 14.73 4.15
N ALA A 463 -75.98 14.50 5.15
CA ALA A 463 -76.34 14.51 6.57
C ALA A 463 -76.97 15.85 6.99
N ALA A 464 -76.41 16.97 6.52
CA ALA A 464 -76.95 18.31 6.80
C ALA A 464 -78.36 18.53 6.22
N ARG A 465 -78.72 17.87 5.12
CA ARG A 465 -80.04 18.02 4.47
C ARG A 465 -81.09 17.06 5.01
N THR A 466 -80.71 15.84 5.37
CA THR A 466 -81.64 14.79 5.83
C THR A 466 -81.71 14.66 7.35
N GLY A 467 -80.71 15.16 8.08
CA GLY A 467 -80.57 14.95 9.52
C GLY A 467 -80.22 13.51 9.91
N ALA A 468 -79.88 12.65 8.93
CA ALA A 468 -79.48 11.27 9.17
C ALA A 468 -78.13 11.22 9.90
N GLU A 469 -78.00 10.30 10.85
CA GLU A 469 -76.69 9.98 11.42
C GLU A 469 -75.89 9.20 10.37
N VAL A 470 -74.70 9.67 9.99
CA VAL A 470 -73.90 9.05 8.93
C VAL A 470 -72.56 8.59 9.49
N THR A 471 -72.29 7.28 9.37
CA THR A 471 -71.00 6.68 9.70
C THR A 471 -70.36 6.06 8.46
N VAL A 472 -69.13 6.46 8.14
CA VAL A 472 -68.34 5.92 7.02
C VAL A 472 -67.24 5.04 7.58
N VAL A 473 -67.13 3.81 7.09
CA VAL A 473 -66.09 2.86 7.48
C VAL A 473 -65.11 2.69 6.33
N PHE A 474 -63.83 2.99 6.57
CA PHE A 474 -62.74 2.71 5.64
C PHE A 474 -61.89 1.56 6.17
N ASP A 475 -61.38 0.74 5.26
CA ASP A 475 -60.42 -0.32 5.59
C ASP A 475 -59.07 0.29 5.98
N GLY A 476 -58.52 -0.12 7.13
CA GLY A 476 -57.37 0.46 7.80
C GLY A 476 -56.01 -0.04 7.34
N ALA A 477 -55.94 -0.92 6.34
CA ALA A 477 -54.68 -1.47 5.83
C ALA A 477 -53.67 -0.42 5.31
N ASP A 478 -54.11 0.81 5.00
CA ASP A 478 -53.28 1.82 4.32
C ASP A 478 -53.04 3.13 5.09
N VAL A 479 -53.42 3.28 6.37
CA VAL A 479 -53.13 4.53 7.12
C VAL A 479 -52.82 4.32 8.61
N VAL A 480 -51.72 4.95 9.06
CA VAL A 480 -51.33 5.12 10.47
C VAL A 480 -52.42 5.84 11.25
N SER A 481 -53.00 5.13 12.22
CA SER A 481 -54.10 5.48 13.12
C SER A 481 -54.38 6.99 13.32
N VAL A 482 -55.49 7.46 12.74
CA VAL A 482 -56.11 8.74 13.10
C VAL A 482 -57.41 8.45 13.84
N PRO A 483 -57.67 9.02 15.04
CA PRO A 483 -58.93 8.85 15.76
C PRO A 483 -60.13 9.28 14.91
N ALA A 484 -61.31 8.70 15.17
CA ALA A 484 -62.54 8.98 14.43
C ALA A 484 -62.80 10.48 14.25
N VAL A 485 -62.62 11.00 13.03
CA VAL A 485 -62.80 12.42 12.73
C VAL A 485 -64.28 12.66 12.44
N VAL A 486 -64.92 13.52 13.23
CA VAL A 486 -66.27 14.01 12.93
C VAL A 486 -66.13 15.17 11.96
N SER A 487 -66.34 14.91 10.67
CA SER A 487 -66.30 15.94 9.63
C SER A 487 -67.73 16.34 9.27
N ARG A 488 -68.13 17.59 9.58
CA ARG A 488 -69.41 18.19 9.15
C ARG A 488 -70.65 17.28 9.32
N GLY A 489 -70.78 16.63 10.48
CA GLY A 489 -71.92 15.75 10.79
C GLY A 489 -71.79 14.30 10.33
N THR A 490 -70.66 13.91 9.74
CA THR A 490 -70.32 12.51 9.41
C THR A 490 -69.25 11.97 10.35
N ARG A 491 -69.43 10.74 10.82
CA ARG A 491 -68.44 10.02 11.62
C ARG A 491 -67.59 9.14 10.70
N VAL A 492 -66.29 9.36 10.66
CA VAL A 492 -65.38 8.52 9.88
C VAL A 492 -64.67 7.54 10.81
N LEU A 493 -64.79 6.24 10.51
CA LEU A 493 -64.15 5.14 11.21
C LEU A 493 -63.14 4.45 10.29
N PHE A 494 -62.00 4.09 10.86
CA PHE A 494 -61.01 3.22 10.23
C PHE A 494 -61.03 1.88 10.96
N SER A 495 -61.00 0.77 10.23
CA SER A 495 -60.82 -0.54 10.87
C SER A 495 -59.42 -0.66 11.46
N ASP A 496 -59.29 -1.45 12.53
CA ASP A 496 -57.98 -1.76 13.10
C ASP A 496 -57.14 -2.58 12.10
N PRO A 497 -55.79 -2.49 12.14
CA PRO A 497 -54.94 -3.29 11.27
C PRO A 497 -55.27 -4.78 11.34
N GLY A 498 -55.61 -5.40 10.19
CA GLY A 498 -55.98 -6.81 10.10
C GLY A 498 -57.46 -7.12 10.32
N VAL A 499 -58.30 -6.12 10.62
CA VAL A 499 -59.76 -6.24 10.65
C VAL A 499 -60.35 -5.65 9.37
N LEU A 500 -61.18 -6.43 8.67
CA LEU A 500 -61.84 -5.97 7.45
C LEU A 500 -62.95 -4.96 7.79
N ALA A 501 -63.16 -3.99 6.91
CA ALA A 501 -64.22 -3.00 7.07
C ALA A 501 -65.62 -3.61 7.15
N ASP A 502 -65.85 -4.78 6.54
CA ASP A 502 -67.14 -5.46 6.59
C ASP A 502 -67.48 -6.01 7.97
N ASP A 503 -66.49 -6.52 8.71
CA ASP A 503 -66.66 -6.97 10.11
C ASP A 503 -67.02 -5.80 11.03
N VAL A 504 -66.40 -4.64 10.83
CA VAL A 504 -66.74 -3.40 11.55
C VAL A 504 -68.18 -2.97 11.23
N ILE A 505 -68.59 -3.01 9.96
CA ILE A 505 -69.97 -2.70 9.55
C ILE A 505 -70.96 -3.69 10.20
N ARG A 506 -70.66 -4.99 10.23
CA ARG A 506 -71.49 -6.00 10.90
C ARG A 506 -71.61 -5.73 12.39
N ALA A 507 -70.52 -5.32 13.05
CA ALA A 507 -70.50 -4.97 14.46
C ALA A 507 -71.33 -3.72 14.75
N LEU A 508 -71.22 -2.67 13.92
CA LEU A 508 -72.04 -1.46 14.04
C LEU A 508 -73.53 -1.78 13.92
N VAL A 509 -73.93 -2.55 12.89
CA VAL A 509 -75.34 -2.94 12.71
C VAL A 509 -75.87 -3.77 13.89
N ALA A 510 -75.03 -4.62 14.50
CA ALA A 510 -75.42 -5.42 15.67
C ALA A 510 -75.51 -4.62 16.97
N ALA A 511 -74.78 -3.50 17.08
CA ALA A 511 -74.78 -2.65 18.25
C ALA A 511 -75.96 -1.65 18.28
N GLU A 512 -76.66 -1.47 17.15
CA GLU A 512 -77.80 -0.54 17.07
C GLU A 512 -79.02 -1.09 17.83
N PRO A 513 -79.77 -0.23 18.55
CA PRO A 513 -80.97 -0.64 19.28
C PRO A 513 -82.07 -1.18 18.36
N GLU A 514 -82.80 -2.19 18.81
CA GLU A 514 -83.96 -2.71 18.09
C GLU A 514 -85.02 -1.62 17.87
N GLY A 515 -85.49 -1.48 16.63
CA GLY A 515 -86.50 -0.47 16.24
C GLY A 515 -85.95 0.79 15.58
N ARG A 516 -84.62 0.99 15.55
CA ARG A 516 -83.97 2.07 14.80
C ARG A 516 -83.73 1.63 13.33
N PRO A 517 -84.19 2.38 12.31
CA PRO A 517 -83.88 2.05 10.92
C PRO A 517 -82.38 2.23 10.62
N VAL A 518 -81.71 1.14 10.21
CA VAL A 518 -80.29 1.17 9.80
C VAL A 518 -80.21 0.91 8.29
N VAL A 519 -79.51 1.78 7.58
CA VAL A 519 -79.30 1.69 6.13
C VAL A 519 -77.82 1.45 5.89
N VAL A 520 -77.48 0.43 5.09
CA VAL A 520 -76.08 0.07 4.81
C VAL A 520 -75.78 0.20 3.33
N ALA A 521 -74.90 1.12 2.96
CA ALA A 521 -74.48 1.31 1.57
C ALA A 521 -73.24 0.47 1.26
N THR A 522 -73.42 -0.62 0.50
CA THR A 522 -72.34 -1.48 0.02
C THR A 522 -72.78 -2.24 -1.24
N SER A 523 -71.84 -2.49 -2.15
CA SER A 523 -72.02 -3.37 -3.32
C SER A 523 -71.53 -4.79 -3.08
N ASP A 524 -70.94 -5.09 -1.92
CA ASP A 524 -70.58 -6.46 -1.55
C ASP A 524 -71.83 -7.26 -1.18
N ARG A 525 -72.08 -8.35 -1.92
CA ARG A 525 -73.24 -9.22 -1.72
C ARG A 525 -73.18 -9.95 -0.37
N ALA A 526 -71.99 -10.35 0.08
CA ALA A 526 -71.82 -11.07 1.34
C ALA A 526 -72.15 -10.19 2.57
N VAL A 527 -71.82 -8.91 2.48
CA VAL A 527 -72.15 -7.91 3.52
C VAL A 527 -73.64 -7.57 3.46
N ALA A 528 -74.15 -7.25 2.27
CA ALA A 528 -75.56 -6.91 2.06
C ALA A 528 -76.52 -8.00 2.56
N ASP A 529 -76.24 -9.27 2.28
CA ASP A 529 -77.07 -10.39 2.74
C ASP A 529 -77.00 -10.56 4.26
N SER A 530 -75.86 -10.27 4.88
CA SER A 530 -75.68 -10.43 6.33
C SER A 530 -76.31 -9.31 7.14
N VAL A 531 -76.20 -8.06 6.68
CA VAL A 531 -76.84 -6.92 7.37
C VAL A 531 -78.35 -6.99 7.21
N ARG A 532 -78.86 -7.48 6.06
CA ARG A 532 -80.28 -7.77 5.86
C ARG A 532 -80.82 -8.77 6.87
N ARG A 533 -80.10 -9.86 7.14
CA ARG A 533 -80.49 -10.84 8.17
C ARG A 533 -80.60 -10.24 9.58
N ARG A 534 -79.95 -9.10 9.83
CA ARG A 534 -79.98 -8.37 11.11
C ARG A 534 -80.97 -7.19 11.11
N GLY A 535 -81.83 -7.08 10.10
CA GLY A 535 -82.87 -6.06 10.04
C GLY A 535 -82.43 -4.71 9.45
N ALA A 536 -81.22 -4.61 8.90
CA ALA A 536 -80.78 -3.41 8.19
C ALA A 536 -81.20 -3.42 6.71
N HIS A 537 -81.29 -2.25 6.10
CA HIS A 537 -81.65 -2.05 4.70
C HIS A 537 -80.38 -1.90 3.82
N PRO A 538 -79.95 -2.94 3.10
CA PRO A 538 -78.80 -2.81 2.20
C PRO A 538 -79.15 -2.00 0.94
N VAL A 539 -78.26 -1.08 0.58
CA VAL A 539 -78.35 -0.17 -0.57
C VAL A 539 -77.10 -0.38 -1.45
N PRO A 540 -77.25 -0.66 -2.75
CA PRO A 540 -76.11 -0.72 -3.66
C PRO A 540 -75.38 0.63 -3.75
N SER A 541 -74.04 0.63 -3.83
CA SER A 541 -73.25 1.87 -3.83
C SER A 541 -73.59 2.80 -5.00
N VAL A 542 -73.99 2.24 -6.15
CA VAL A 542 -74.46 3.02 -7.31
C VAL A 542 -75.72 3.86 -7.02
N ILE A 543 -76.61 3.38 -6.15
CA ILE A 543 -77.84 4.10 -5.76
C ILE A 543 -77.49 5.25 -4.81
N LEU A 544 -76.59 5.01 -3.85
CA LEU A 544 -76.09 6.07 -2.98
C LEU A 544 -75.37 7.16 -3.79
N LEU A 545 -74.48 6.78 -4.72
CA LEU A 545 -73.77 7.72 -5.58
C LEU A 545 -74.72 8.54 -6.48
N ALA A 546 -75.74 7.90 -7.05
CA ALA A 546 -76.77 8.61 -7.82
C ALA A 546 -77.49 9.65 -6.97
N ARG A 547 -77.72 9.39 -5.67
CA ARG A 547 -78.29 10.39 -4.75
C ARG A 547 -77.29 11.48 -4.37
N LEU A 548 -76.03 11.14 -4.09
CA LEU A 548 -74.98 12.12 -3.80
C LEU A 548 -74.71 13.07 -4.97
N SER A 549 -74.90 12.63 -6.22
CA SER A 549 -74.75 13.49 -7.41
C SER A 549 -75.83 14.57 -7.56
N ARG A 550 -76.95 14.45 -6.85
CA ARG A 550 -78.08 15.41 -6.87
C ARG A 550 -78.00 16.46 -5.74
N ILE A 551 -76.96 16.39 -4.92
CA ILE A 551 -76.71 17.26 -3.76
C ILE A 551 -75.69 18.30 -4.15
#